data_AF-A0A9P3E4F5-F1
#
_entry.id   AF-A0A9P3E4F5-F1
#
_cell.length_a   1.000
_cell.length_b   1.000
_cell.length_c   1.000
_cell.angle_alpha   90.00
_cell.angle_beta   90.00
_cell.angle_gamma   90.00
#
_symmetry.space_group_name_H-M   'P 1'
#
loop_
_entity.id
_entity.type
_entity.pdbx_description
1 polymer ?
#
loop_
_entity_poly.entity_id
_entity_poly.type
_entity_poly.pdbx_seq_one_letter_code
_entity_poly.pdbx_strand_id
1 'polypeptide(L)'
;MTRLPPPVDVVIVGGGIVGITTAYYLLSNPNFPHPTQVTLIEPVDVAHAASGRAMGMIGRDWQESSTRQLAQLSWQCYEELAAKFGGCEAWDWMESEALGVEVVWGAQLSRYRSLPKGDSEGAAVDRTFNGSVYSMGSIGVGHV
;
A
#
# COMPACT_ATOMS: atom_id res chain seq x y z
N MET A 1 7.91 33.60 26.41
CA MET A 1 8.33 32.21 26.67
C MET A 1 7.08 31.34 26.66
N THR A 2 6.79 30.68 25.54
CA THR A 2 5.68 29.72 25.43
C THR A 2 6.09 28.44 26.14
N ARG A 3 5.31 28.03 27.15
CA ARG A 3 5.54 26.82 27.93
C ARG A 3 5.34 25.62 27.00
N LEU A 4 6.35 24.75 26.86
CA LEU A 4 6.18 23.49 26.13
C LEU A 4 5.05 22.69 26.79
N PRO A 5 4.21 22.00 26.01
CA PRO A 5 3.18 21.13 26.56
C PRO A 5 3.81 20.08 27.49
N PRO A 6 3.10 19.64 28.54
CA PRO A 6 3.62 18.63 29.45
C PRO A 6 3.98 17.35 28.68
N PRO A 7 5.03 16.64 29.12
CA PRO A 7 5.42 15.38 28.50
C PRO A 7 4.25 14.40 28.45
N VAL A 8 4.07 13.76 27.30
CA VAL A 8 2.99 12.79 27.04
C VAL A 8 3.60 11.42 26.85
N ASP A 9 3.11 10.45 27.62
CA ASP A 9 3.40 9.03 27.40
C ASP A 9 2.36 8.47 26.42
N VAL A 10 2.83 7.74 25.41
CA VAL A 10 1.97 7.15 24.37
C VAL A 10 2.03 5.63 24.48
N VAL A 11 0.85 5.02 24.63
CA VAL A 11 0.70 3.56 24.61
C VAL A 11 0.04 3.15 23.29
N ILE A 12 0.71 2.31 22.52
CA ILE A 12 0.22 1.76 21.25
C ILE A 12 -0.17 0.30 21.48
N VAL A 13 -1.41 -0.05 21.16
CA VAL A 13 -1.92 -1.41 21.29
C VAL A 13 -2.02 -2.04 19.91
N GLY A 14 -1.22 -3.09 19.68
CA GLY A 14 -1.13 -3.82 18.43
C GLY A 14 0.18 -3.59 17.69
N GLY A 15 0.96 -4.66 17.50
CA GLY A 15 2.24 -4.70 16.80
C GLY A 15 2.12 -5.01 15.31
N GLY A 16 1.00 -4.67 14.68
CA GLY A 16 0.84 -4.73 13.23
C GLY A 16 1.49 -3.55 12.51
N ILE A 17 1.43 -3.54 11.17
CA ILE A 17 2.04 -2.50 10.32
C ILE A 17 1.62 -1.08 10.73
N VAL A 18 0.35 -0.89 11.11
CA VAL A 18 -0.17 0.42 11.57
C VAL A 18 0.45 0.83 12.91
N GLY A 19 0.59 -0.09 13.86
CA GLY A 19 1.13 0.22 15.19
C GLY A 19 2.62 0.53 15.16
N ILE A 20 3.40 -0.29 14.44
CA ILE A 20 4.85 -0.08 14.30
C ILE A 20 5.15 1.22 13.55
N THR A 21 4.48 1.48 12.42
CA THR A 21 4.70 2.71 11.66
C THR A 21 4.30 3.94 12.47
N THR A 22 3.21 3.86 13.24
CA THR A 22 2.81 4.93 14.17
C THR A 22 3.92 5.17 15.21
N ALA A 23 4.44 4.12 15.86
CA ALA A 23 5.53 4.25 16.81
C ALA A 23 6.78 4.88 16.18
N TYR A 24 7.16 4.42 14.98
CA TYR A 24 8.31 4.92 14.23
C TYR A 24 8.18 6.41 13.90
N TYR A 25 7.04 6.85 13.36
CA TYR A 25 6.85 8.25 13.00
C TYR A 25 6.64 9.16 14.21
N LEU A 26 6.11 8.66 15.33
CA LEU A 26 6.09 9.42 16.59
C LEU A 26 7.49 9.66 17.15
N LEU A 27 8.37 8.66 17.05
CA LEU A 27 9.75 8.75 17.57
C LEU A 27 10.69 9.51 16.63
N SER A 28 10.44 9.49 15.32
CA SER A 28 11.33 10.08 14.31
C SER A 28 10.94 11.49 13.85
N ASN A 29 9.72 11.96 14.16
CA ASN A 29 9.26 13.27 13.72
C ASN A 29 9.78 14.40 14.63
N PRO A 30 10.64 15.31 14.12
CA PRO A 30 11.21 16.40 14.92
C PRO A 30 10.19 17.46 15.34
N ASN A 31 9.02 17.51 14.67
CA ASN A 31 7.96 18.47 14.94
C ASN A 31 6.91 17.94 15.93
N PHE A 32 6.98 16.65 16.30
CA PHE A 32 6.10 16.11 17.32
C PHE A 32 6.70 16.44 18.70
N PRO A 33 5.90 16.91 19.68
CA PRO A 33 6.41 17.12 21.04
C PRO A 33 6.96 15.78 21.52
N HIS A 34 8.30 15.69 21.64
CA HIS A 34 9.00 14.44 21.92
C HIS A 34 8.26 13.65 23.02
N PRO A 35 7.58 12.54 22.68
CA PRO A 35 6.93 11.74 23.69
C PRO A 35 8.03 11.26 24.64
N THR A 36 7.81 11.41 25.94
CA THR A 36 8.83 11.01 26.93
C THR A 36 9.03 9.50 26.90
N GLN A 37 7.96 8.78 26.57
CA GLN A 37 7.97 7.34 26.40
C GLN A 37 6.91 6.91 25.37
N VAL A 38 7.29 5.98 24.49
CA VAL A 38 6.36 5.26 23.61
C VAL A 38 6.43 3.77 23.98
N THR A 39 5.31 3.20 24.40
CA THR A 39 5.21 1.79 24.78
C THR A 39 4.29 1.07 23.80
N LEU A 40 4.83 0.12 23.05
CA LEU A 40 4.06 -0.75 22.16
C LEU A 40 3.76 -2.08 22.85
N ILE A 41 2.49 -2.48 22.85
CA ILE A 41 2.01 -3.73 23.45
C ILE A 41 1.42 -4.60 22.35
N GLU A 42 1.98 -5.79 22.16
CA GLU A 42 1.51 -6.82 21.24
C GLU A 42 1.39 -8.15 22.01
N PRO A 43 0.21 -8.81 22.03
CA PRO A 43 0.00 -10.03 22.80
C PRO A 43 0.70 -11.27 22.26
N VAL A 44 1.02 -11.34 20.96
CA VAL A 44 1.56 -12.56 20.34
C VAL A 44 2.98 -12.35 19.81
N ASP A 45 3.10 -11.76 18.63
CA ASP A 45 4.37 -11.44 17.99
C ASP A 45 4.13 -10.30 16.99
N VAL A 46 5.20 -9.61 16.64
CA VAL A 46 5.17 -8.52 15.66
C VAL A 46 4.59 -9.03 14.34
N ALA A 47 3.63 -8.28 13.80
CA ALA A 47 2.92 -8.60 12.56
C ALA A 47 2.19 -9.96 12.52
N HIS A 48 1.96 -10.66 13.64
CA HIS A 48 1.41 -12.03 13.64
C HIS A 48 0.01 -12.22 12.99
N ALA A 49 -0.80 -11.16 12.92
CA ALA A 49 -2.18 -11.20 12.42
C ALA A 49 -2.31 -10.81 10.93
N ALA A 50 -3.16 -9.84 10.61
CA ALA A 50 -3.45 -9.45 9.23
C ALA A 50 -2.20 -8.96 8.47
N SER A 51 -1.26 -8.29 9.15
CA SER A 51 -0.05 -7.75 8.52
C SER A 51 0.86 -8.85 7.98
N GLY A 52 1.29 -9.81 8.80
CA GLY A 52 2.18 -10.91 8.38
C GLY A 52 1.50 -11.98 7.52
N ARG A 53 0.18 -11.88 7.32
CA ARG A 53 -0.59 -12.72 6.39
C ARG A 53 -1.01 -11.96 5.13
N ALA A 54 -0.63 -10.69 5.01
CA ALA A 54 -0.89 -9.91 3.82
C ALA A 54 0.03 -10.35 2.68
N MET A 55 -0.36 -9.99 1.45
CA MET A 55 0.39 -10.34 0.25
C MET A 55 1.59 -9.41 -0.02
N GLY A 56 1.89 -8.47 0.88
CA GLY A 56 2.99 -7.52 0.73
C GLY A 56 2.83 -6.51 -0.42
N MET A 57 1.59 -6.27 -0.87
CA MET A 57 1.30 -5.41 -2.01
C MET A 57 0.67 -4.07 -1.61
N ILE A 58 1.12 -3.00 -2.25
CA ILE A 58 0.48 -1.68 -2.21
C ILE A 58 0.24 -1.16 -3.63
N GLY A 59 -0.98 -0.72 -3.93
CA GLY A 59 -1.30 -0.07 -5.20
C GLY A 59 -1.36 1.45 -5.02
N ARG A 60 -0.61 2.21 -5.82
CA ARG A 60 -0.55 3.67 -5.71
C ARG A 60 -1.90 4.34 -5.95
N ASP A 61 -2.63 3.84 -6.94
CA ASP A 61 -3.84 4.49 -7.48
C ASP A 61 -5.08 3.57 -7.49
N TRP A 62 -5.04 2.44 -6.77
CA TRP A 62 -6.12 1.42 -6.74
C TRP A 62 -7.32 1.81 -5.87
N GLN A 63 -7.12 2.81 -5.02
CA GLN A 63 -8.11 3.22 -4.03
C GLN A 63 -9.13 4.20 -4.62
N GLU A 64 -10.32 4.24 -4.01
CA GLU A 64 -11.35 5.21 -4.36
C GLU A 64 -10.87 6.66 -4.12
N SER A 65 -11.56 7.63 -4.72
CA SER A 65 -11.18 9.03 -4.65
C SER A 65 -11.07 9.57 -3.22
N SER A 66 -11.87 9.05 -2.29
CA SER A 66 -11.89 9.42 -0.88
C SER A 66 -10.63 9.00 -0.11
N THR A 67 -9.95 7.93 -0.55
CA THR A 67 -8.77 7.35 0.13
C THR A 67 -7.50 7.38 -0.71
N ARG A 68 -7.57 7.89 -1.96
CA ARG A 68 -6.43 7.99 -2.87
C ARG A 68 -5.23 8.75 -2.29
N GLN A 69 -5.46 9.88 -1.62
CA GLN A 69 -4.37 10.66 -1.01
C GLN A 69 -3.60 9.85 0.04
N LEU A 70 -4.31 9.01 0.81
CA LEU A 70 -3.69 8.13 1.78
C LEU A 70 -2.89 7.00 1.12
N ALA A 71 -3.38 6.45 0.00
CA ALA A 71 -2.66 5.46 -0.79
C ALA A 71 -1.35 6.02 -1.35
N GLN A 72 -1.41 7.23 -1.92
CA GLN A 72 -0.25 7.93 -2.46
C GLN A 72 0.77 8.28 -1.37
N LEU A 73 0.31 8.76 -0.21
CA LEU A 73 1.19 9.00 0.93
C LEU A 73 1.83 7.70 1.42
N SER A 74 1.05 6.62 1.54
CA SER A 74 1.57 5.32 1.97
C SER A 74 2.65 4.82 1.00
N TRP A 75 2.40 4.92 -0.31
CA TRP A 75 3.38 4.59 -1.34
C TRP A 75 4.71 5.34 -1.15
N GLN A 76 4.64 6.66 -1.01
CA GLN A 76 5.82 7.50 -0.79
C GLN A 76 6.57 7.08 0.48
N CYS A 77 5.87 6.78 1.57
CA CYS A 77 6.51 6.29 2.79
C CYS A 77 7.25 4.96 2.58
N TYR A 78 6.69 4.03 1.80
CA TYR A 78 7.39 2.78 1.48
C TYR A 78 8.66 3.02 0.65
N GLU A 79 8.60 3.88 -0.37
CA GLU A 79 9.79 4.25 -1.17
C GLU A 79 10.87 4.91 -0.30
N GLU A 80 10.50 5.86 0.56
CA GLU A 80 11.43 6.55 1.45
C GLU A 80 12.10 5.58 2.43
N LEU A 81 11.34 4.66 3.03
CA LEU A 81 11.86 3.67 3.96
C LEU A 81 12.76 2.65 3.25
N ALA A 82 12.36 2.20 2.06
CA ALA A 82 13.18 1.31 1.25
C ALA A 82 14.50 1.97 0.85
N ALA A 83 14.48 3.23 0.41
CA ALA A 83 15.69 3.98 0.11
C ALA A 83 16.58 4.18 1.34
N LYS A 84 15.97 4.45 2.50
CA LYS A 84 16.68 4.73 3.75
C LYS A 84 17.38 3.51 4.35
N PHE A 85 16.77 2.32 4.24
CA PHE A 85 17.25 1.12 4.93
C PHE A 85 17.70 0.00 3.98
N GLY A 86 17.79 0.25 2.67
CA GLY A 86 18.15 -0.78 1.69
C GLY A 86 17.05 -1.83 1.55
N GLY A 87 15.80 -1.38 1.35
CA GLY A 87 14.62 -2.24 1.33
C GLY A 87 14.63 -3.28 0.21
N CYS A 88 15.34 -3.03 -0.89
CA CYS A 88 15.54 -4.00 -1.96
C CYS A 88 16.25 -5.27 -1.43
N GLU A 89 17.26 -5.10 -0.58
CA GLU A 89 18.02 -6.22 0.00
C GLU A 89 17.40 -6.72 1.32
N ALA A 90 16.80 -5.82 2.09
CA ALA A 90 16.32 -6.13 3.44
C ALA A 90 14.94 -6.81 3.45
N TRP A 91 14.06 -6.47 2.51
CA TRP A 91 12.70 -7.05 2.42
C TRP A 91 12.18 -7.15 0.99
N ASP A 92 13.08 -7.24 0.01
CA ASP A 92 12.74 -7.43 -1.41
C ASP A 92 11.76 -6.38 -1.96
N TRP A 93 11.89 -5.12 -1.51
CA TRP A 93 11.07 -4.03 -2.05
C TRP A 93 11.33 -3.82 -3.54
N MET A 94 10.27 -3.87 -4.34
CA MET A 94 10.32 -3.60 -5.77
C MET A 94 9.02 -2.99 -6.29
N GLU A 95 9.14 -2.13 -7.29
CA GLU A 95 8.00 -1.68 -8.08
C GLU A 95 7.68 -2.70 -9.18
N SER A 96 6.39 -2.95 -9.38
CA SER A 96 5.86 -3.82 -10.43
C SER A 96 4.58 -3.20 -11.00
N GLU A 97 4.02 -3.83 -12.03
CA GLU A 97 2.76 -3.42 -12.66
C GLU A 97 1.75 -4.54 -12.51
N ALA A 98 0.51 -4.20 -12.15
CA ALA A 98 -0.56 -5.20 -12.17
C ALA A 98 -1.53 -4.95 -13.32
N LEU A 99 -2.02 -6.05 -13.88
CA LEU A 99 -2.95 -6.07 -15.00
C LEU A 99 -4.26 -6.70 -14.55
N GLY A 100 -5.36 -6.02 -14.86
CA GLY A 100 -6.71 -6.53 -14.71
C GLY A 100 -7.16 -7.22 -15.99
N VAL A 101 -7.73 -8.41 -15.87
CA VAL A 101 -8.33 -9.14 -16.99
C VAL A 101 -9.80 -9.37 -16.69
N GLU A 102 -10.66 -8.86 -17.56
CA GLU A 102 -12.09 -9.13 -17.50
C GLU A 102 -12.49 -10.05 -18.65
N VAL A 103 -13.13 -11.18 -18.31
CA VAL A 103 -13.57 -12.20 -19.26
C VAL A 103 -15.08 -12.26 -19.26
N VAL A 104 -15.70 -12.06 -20.42
CA VAL A 104 -17.16 -12.12 -20.58
C VAL A 104 -17.55 -13.31 -21.44
N TRP A 105 -18.51 -14.09 -20.95
CA TRP A 105 -19.16 -15.15 -21.71
C TRP A 105 -20.57 -14.72 -22.15
N GLY A 106 -20.83 -14.64 -23.46
CA GLY A 106 -22.16 -14.40 -24.04
C GLY A 106 -22.31 -13.13 -24.89
N ALA A 107 -23.42 -13.04 -25.63
CA ALA A 107 -23.65 -12.11 -26.74
C ALA A 107 -24.01 -10.65 -26.38
N GLN A 108 -23.60 -10.12 -25.22
CA GLN A 108 -23.93 -8.75 -24.81
C GLN A 108 -22.78 -7.76 -25.09
N LEU A 109 -22.49 -7.61 -26.38
CA LEU A 109 -21.33 -6.89 -26.94
C LEU A 109 -21.41 -5.35 -26.88
N SER A 110 -22.61 -4.78 -26.70
CA SER A 110 -22.85 -3.34 -26.86
C SER A 110 -22.40 -2.48 -25.67
N ARG A 111 -22.29 -3.06 -24.46
CA ARG A 111 -21.87 -2.33 -23.25
C ARG A 111 -20.35 -2.18 -23.11
N TYR A 112 -19.56 -2.98 -23.82
CA TYR A 112 -18.09 -2.96 -23.74
C TYR A 112 -17.42 -1.95 -24.67
N ARG A 113 -18.12 -1.44 -25.69
CA ARG A 113 -17.57 -0.41 -26.58
C ARG A 113 -17.28 0.90 -25.83
N SER A 114 -17.97 1.15 -24.72
CA SER A 114 -17.86 2.36 -23.92
C SER A 114 -16.93 2.26 -22.72
N LEU A 115 -16.29 1.10 -22.47
CA LEU A 115 -15.31 1.00 -21.39
C LEU A 115 -13.98 1.67 -21.79
N PRO A 116 -13.25 2.25 -20.83
CA PRO A 116 -11.91 2.77 -21.07
C PRO A 116 -11.03 1.64 -21.60
N LYS A 117 -10.52 1.79 -22.83
CA LYS A 117 -9.54 0.85 -23.37
C LYS A 117 -8.20 1.16 -22.72
N GLY A 118 -7.60 0.17 -22.06
CA GLY A 118 -6.19 0.24 -21.73
C GLY A 118 -5.35 0.20 -23.01
N ASP A 119 -4.23 0.92 -23.01
CA ASP A 119 -3.26 0.88 -24.09
C ASP A 119 -2.75 -0.57 -24.22
N SER A 120 -3.21 -1.27 -25.25
CA SER A 120 -2.92 -2.68 -25.47
C SER A 120 -2.07 -2.81 -26.74
N GLU A 121 -0.79 -3.13 -26.56
CA GLU A 121 -0.05 -3.89 -27.56
C GLU A 121 -0.26 -5.38 -27.26
N GLY A 122 -1.14 -6.05 -28.02
CA GLY A 122 -1.41 -7.47 -27.81
C GLY A 122 -2.27 -8.10 -28.89
N ALA A 123 -1.71 -9.12 -29.54
CA ALA A 123 -2.19 -9.80 -30.74
C ALA A 123 -3.63 -10.36 -30.66
N ALA A 124 -4.28 -10.41 -31.83
CA ALA A 124 -5.60 -10.99 -32.00
C ALA A 124 -5.61 -12.48 -31.59
N VAL A 125 -6.30 -12.80 -30.49
CA VAL A 125 -6.60 -14.17 -30.07
C VAL A 125 -8.09 -14.45 -30.31
N ASP A 126 -8.33 -15.66 -30.85
CA ASP A 126 -9.57 -16.33 -31.24
C ASP A 126 -10.94 -15.65 -31.01
N ARG A 127 -11.78 -15.66 -32.05
CA ARG A 127 -13.09 -14.96 -32.17
C ARG A 127 -14.21 -15.48 -31.25
N THR A 128 -13.91 -16.41 -30.35
CA THR A 128 -14.83 -16.91 -29.32
C THR A 128 -14.58 -16.30 -27.94
N PHE A 129 -13.51 -15.52 -27.77
CA PHE A 129 -13.15 -14.89 -26.51
C PHE A 129 -13.15 -13.36 -26.66
N ASN A 130 -14.07 -12.68 -25.96
CA ASN A 130 -14.03 -11.23 -25.85
C ASN A 130 -13.72 -10.88 -24.39
N GLY A 131 -12.47 -10.57 -24.13
CA GLY A 131 -11.99 -10.05 -22.86
C GLY A 131 -11.25 -8.74 -23.08
N SER A 132 -11.20 -7.91 -22.04
CA SER A 132 -10.35 -6.72 -22.02
C SER A 132 -9.25 -6.89 -20.99
N VAL A 133 -8.02 -6.60 -21.40
CA VAL A 133 -6.88 -6.41 -20.51
C VAL A 133 -6.73 -4.90 -20.29
N TYR A 134 -6.60 -4.49 -19.04
CA TYR A 134 -6.35 -3.08 -18.69
C TYR A 134 -5.26 -3.01 -17.61
N SER A 135 -4.39 -2.01 -17.72
CA SER A 135 -3.42 -1.73 -16.67
C SER A 135 -4.16 -1.26 -15.42
N MET A 136 -3.81 -1.85 -14.28
CA MET A 136 -4.24 -1.36 -12.96
C MET A 136 -3.23 -0.35 -12.39
N GLY A 137 -2.12 -0.09 -13.10
CA GLY A 137 -1.05 0.81 -12.66
C GLY A 137 -0.03 0.15 -11.74
N SER A 138 0.83 0.98 -11.15
CA SER A 138 1.99 0.55 -10.38
C SER A 138 1.60 -0.06 -9.03
N ILE A 139 2.27 -1.16 -8.68
CA ILE A 139 2.24 -1.80 -7.37
C ILE A 139 3.65 -1.84 -6.77
N GLY A 140 3.72 -1.67 -5.46
CA GLY A 140 4.92 -1.92 -4.67
C GLY A 140 4.75 -3.30 -4.03
N VAL A 141 5.78 -4.12 -4.10
CA VAL A 141 5.79 -5.46 -3.53
C VAL A 141 7.00 -5.59 -2.63
N GLY A 142 6.82 -6.23 -1.48
CA GLY A 142 7.92 -6.62 -0.59
C GLY A 142 7.51 -7.79 0.30
N HIS A 143 8.49 -8.49 0.84
CA HIS A 143 8.24 -9.56 1.81
C HIS A 143 7.83 -8.95 3.18
N VAL A 144 6.93 -9.64 3.89
CA VAL A 144 6.48 -9.26 5.24
C VAL A 144 7.25 -10.05 6.30
#